data_AF-A0A2G2VX14-F1
#
_entry.id   AF-A0A2G2VX14-F1
#
_cell.length_a   1.000
_cell.length_b   1.000
_cell.length_c   1.000
_cell.angle_alpha   90.00
_cell.angle_beta   90.00
_cell.angle_gamma   90.00
#
_symmetry.space_group_name_H-M   'P 1'
#
loop_
_entity.id
_entity.type
_entity.pdbx_description
1 polymer ?
#
loop_
_entity_poly.entity_id
_entity_poly.type
_entity_poly.pdbx_seq_one_letter_code
_entity_poly.pdbx_strand_id
1 'polypeptide(L)'
;MLEYLFCYIGVASLKRDENKEVDNYAKLKEKVENLGICCNSVTPEEYTRLMCPKCKGGQLIERSLSFHMSWKRNYALWRCFNFECGWAGQILAHNSTATMASDGLEPLDDVLAAYFAKRMISKDTLERNHVMQMAGDQIIMAFTYRRNGMLIGCKYRTLEKRFWQEKGTDKVLYGLDDVRDADEIIIVEGEVDKLSVEEAGFPNCVSVPNGAPQSIASKELIPPEEDIRFSYLWNCAECLEKASKILLATDGDLPGQALAGELARRLGKERYCPGTCCQISVMVLVLVNLGSEALKEAIECAVPYEMQNLN
;
A
#
# COMPACT_ATOMS: atom_id res chain seq x y z
N MET A 1 13.59 -39.17 25.04
CA MET A 1 13.65 -39.01 26.50
C MET A 1 14.33 -37.68 26.76
N LEU A 2 13.54 -36.62 27.03
CA LEU A 2 13.31 -36.09 28.39
C LEU A 2 14.52 -35.22 28.82
N GLU A 3 14.45 -33.96 29.28
CA GLU A 3 13.35 -33.06 29.63
C GLU A 3 13.88 -31.62 29.86
N TYR A 4 13.04 -30.62 29.50
CA TYR A 4 12.64 -29.45 30.30
C TYR A 4 13.71 -28.49 30.85
N LEU A 5 13.72 -27.28 30.26
CA LEU A 5 13.69 -26.06 31.07
C LEU A 5 12.68 -25.08 30.46
N PHE A 6 11.47 -25.14 31.00
CA PHE A 6 10.40 -24.17 30.82
C PHE A 6 10.87 -22.79 31.29
N CYS A 7 10.83 -21.78 30.43
CA CYS A 7 10.70 -20.39 30.87
C CYS A 7 9.27 -19.93 30.51
N TYR A 8 8.39 -20.05 31.50
CA TYR A 8 7.08 -19.41 31.53
C TYR A 8 7.28 -17.89 31.47
N ILE A 9 7.06 -17.28 30.30
CA ILE A 9 6.63 -15.89 30.24
C ILE A 9 5.14 -15.96 29.91
N GLY A 10 4.33 -15.73 30.94
CA GLY A 10 2.89 -15.82 30.86
C GLY A 10 2.34 -14.99 29.69
N VAL A 11 1.42 -15.60 28.96
CA VAL A 11 0.50 -14.91 28.07
C VAL A 11 -0.33 -13.97 28.93
N ALA A 12 0.16 -12.76 29.18
CA ALA A 12 -0.66 -11.67 29.65
C ALA A 12 -1.61 -11.35 28.50
N SER A 13 -2.85 -11.81 28.62
CA SER A 13 -3.97 -11.33 27.82
C SER A 13 -3.95 -9.80 27.89
N LEU A 14 -3.55 -9.15 26.80
CA LEU A 14 -3.70 -7.71 26.61
C LEU A 14 -5.20 -7.45 26.49
N LYS A 15 -5.90 -7.40 27.62
CA LYS A 15 -7.20 -6.74 27.70
C LYS A 15 -6.94 -5.29 27.32
N ARG A 16 -7.40 -4.91 26.12
CA ARG A 16 -7.45 -3.50 25.70
C ARG A 16 -8.32 -2.76 26.71
N ASP A 17 -7.75 -1.70 27.26
CA ASP A 17 -8.36 -0.93 28.35
C ASP A 17 -9.40 0.01 27.74
N GLU A 18 -10.68 -0.38 27.77
CA GLU A 18 -11.80 0.35 27.14
C GLU A 18 -11.85 1.82 27.59
N ASN A 19 -11.47 2.11 28.83
CA ASN A 19 -11.39 3.47 29.38
C ASN A 19 -10.37 4.36 28.66
N LYS A 20 -9.30 3.77 28.10
CA LYS A 20 -8.26 4.50 27.38
C LYS A 20 -8.66 4.83 25.94
N GLU A 21 -9.51 4.00 25.32
CA GLU A 21 -10.06 4.25 23.98
C GLU A 21 -11.08 5.39 23.99
N VAL A 22 -11.95 5.43 25.00
CA VAL A 22 -12.93 6.52 25.18
C VAL A 22 -12.24 7.88 25.38
N ASP A 23 -11.18 7.93 26.19
CA ASP A 23 -10.41 9.16 26.46
C ASP A 23 -9.67 9.67 25.21
N ASN A 24 -9.15 8.78 24.37
CA ASN A 24 -8.47 9.15 23.13
C ASN A 24 -9.45 9.68 22.08
N TYR A 25 -10.64 9.08 21.97
CA TYR A 25 -11.65 9.53 21.04
C TYR A 25 -12.17 10.93 21.39
N ALA A 26 -12.39 11.22 22.67
CA ALA A 26 -12.78 12.56 23.13
C ALA A 26 -11.73 13.62 22.77
N LYS A 27 -10.44 13.34 23.02
CA LYS A 27 -9.32 14.22 22.65
C LYS A 27 -9.21 14.45 21.14
N LEU A 28 -9.40 13.39 20.35
CA LEU A 28 -9.38 13.50 18.89
C LEU A 28 -10.53 14.37 18.38
N LYS A 29 -11.73 14.20 18.93
CA LYS A 29 -12.91 15.00 18.58
C LYS A 29 -12.69 16.48 18.86
N GLU A 30 -12.17 16.82 20.05
CA GLU A 30 -11.83 18.20 20.43
C GLU A 30 -10.84 18.83 19.45
N LYS A 31 -9.78 18.11 19.09
CA LYS A 31 -8.78 18.56 18.11
C LYS A 31 -9.38 18.84 16.73
N VAL A 32 -10.31 18.01 16.27
CA VAL A 32 -10.99 18.18 14.98
C VAL A 32 -11.95 19.38 15.02
N GLU A 33 -12.69 19.55 16.12
CA GLU A 33 -13.61 20.68 16.29
C GLU A 33 -12.85 22.02 16.32
N ASN A 34 -11.64 22.05 16.89
CA ASN A 34 -10.74 23.22 16.84
C ASN A 34 -10.30 23.60 15.41
N LEU A 35 -10.37 22.68 14.44
CA LEU A 35 -10.14 22.97 13.02
C LEU A 35 -11.38 23.52 12.31
N GLY A 36 -12.50 23.67 13.03
CA GLY A 36 -13.79 24.12 12.50
C GLY A 36 -14.58 23.03 11.78
N ILE A 37 -14.18 21.75 11.92
CA ILE A 37 -14.91 20.62 11.35
C ILE A 37 -15.97 20.16 12.36
N CYS A 38 -17.24 20.15 11.93
CA CYS A 38 -18.36 19.76 12.80
C CYS A 38 -18.54 18.23 12.79
N CYS A 39 -18.26 17.59 13.93
CA CYS A 39 -18.30 16.14 14.10
C CYS A 39 -19.69 15.58 14.44
N ASN A 40 -20.72 16.42 14.57
CA ASN A 40 -22.03 16.02 15.09
C ASN A 40 -22.77 15.00 14.22
N SER A 41 -22.45 14.94 12.93
CA SER A 41 -23.07 14.05 11.94
C SER A 41 -22.09 13.04 11.35
N VAL A 42 -20.97 12.79 12.02
CA VAL A 42 -19.94 11.85 11.54
C VAL A 42 -20.18 10.47 12.13
N THR A 43 -20.36 9.47 11.26
CA THR A 43 -20.28 8.06 11.65
C THR A 43 -18.81 7.64 11.70
N PRO A 44 -18.29 7.16 12.83
CA PRO A 44 -16.91 6.67 12.90
C PRO A 44 -16.65 5.52 11.92
N GLU A 45 -15.41 5.44 11.40
CA GLU A 45 -14.96 4.44 10.41
C GLU A 45 -15.56 4.59 9.00
N GLU A 46 -16.38 5.63 8.76
CA GLU A 46 -16.97 5.92 7.45
C GLU A 46 -16.55 7.30 6.95
N TYR A 47 -16.46 7.44 5.62
CA TYR A 47 -16.23 8.73 4.99
C TYR A 47 -17.54 9.52 4.93
N THR A 48 -17.51 10.73 5.48
CA THR A 48 -18.65 11.65 5.47
C THR A 48 -18.32 12.90 4.65
N ARG A 49 -19.25 13.33 3.79
CA ARG A 49 -19.16 14.61 3.07
C ARG A 49 -19.71 15.75 3.95
N LEU A 50 -18.84 16.66 4.35
CA LEU A 50 -19.10 17.81 5.20
C LEU A 50 -18.91 19.13 4.44
N MET A 51 -19.40 20.22 5.03
CA MET A 51 -19.04 21.56 4.58
C MET A 51 -17.59 21.85 4.95
N CYS A 52 -16.79 22.28 3.98
CA CYS A 52 -15.40 22.66 4.23
C CYS A 52 -15.35 23.98 5.03
N PRO A 53 -14.68 24.03 6.20
CA PRO A 53 -14.59 25.27 6.98
C PRO A 53 -13.71 26.34 6.31
N LYS A 54 -12.81 25.96 5.39
CA LYS A 54 -11.93 26.89 4.68
C LYS A 54 -12.63 27.62 3.54
N CYS A 55 -13.27 26.89 2.63
CA CYS A 55 -13.93 27.49 1.46
C CYS A 55 -15.45 27.62 1.60
N LYS A 56 -16.06 27.07 2.65
CA LYS A 56 -17.51 27.06 2.89
C LYS A 56 -18.32 26.51 1.71
N GLY A 57 -17.75 25.56 0.96
CA GLY A 57 -18.36 24.95 -0.21
C GLY A 57 -18.11 25.66 -1.53
N GLY A 58 -17.26 26.71 -1.53
CA GLY A 58 -16.94 27.49 -2.72
C GLY A 58 -18.16 28.22 -3.29
N GLN A 59 -18.12 28.55 -4.58
CA GLN A 59 -19.23 29.24 -5.26
C GLN A 59 -20.52 28.42 -5.30
N LEU A 60 -20.40 27.08 -5.29
CA LEU A 60 -21.53 26.14 -5.35
C LEU A 60 -22.14 25.83 -3.97
N ILE A 61 -21.50 26.28 -2.88
CA ILE A 61 -21.93 26.03 -1.48
C ILE A 61 -22.20 24.54 -1.23
N GLU A 62 -21.31 23.69 -1.74
CA GLU A 62 -21.45 22.23 -1.64
C GLU A 62 -20.69 21.63 -0.44
N ARG A 63 -21.12 20.44 -0.02
CA ARG A 63 -20.41 19.61 0.96
C ARG A 63 -19.17 18.97 0.32
N SER A 64 -18.14 19.77 0.10
CA SER A 64 -16.92 19.40 -0.63
C SER A 64 -15.84 18.75 0.25
N LEU A 65 -15.96 18.78 1.58
CA LEU A 65 -14.98 18.17 2.48
C LEU A 65 -15.30 16.69 2.69
N SER A 66 -14.47 15.79 2.18
CA SER A 66 -14.50 14.40 2.61
C SER A 66 -13.72 14.29 3.92
N PHE A 67 -14.37 13.73 4.93
CA PHE A 67 -13.86 13.60 6.28
C PHE A 67 -14.04 12.16 6.77
N HIS A 68 -13.02 11.61 7.43
CA HIS A 68 -13.09 10.30 8.06
C HIS A 68 -12.41 10.34 9.42
N MET A 69 -13.01 9.69 10.40
CA MET A 69 -12.48 9.61 11.76
C MET A 69 -12.56 8.16 12.26
N SER A 70 -11.41 7.63 12.68
CA SER A 70 -11.31 6.30 13.26
C SER A 70 -11.03 6.40 14.75
N TRP A 71 -11.96 5.87 15.55
CA TRP A 71 -11.82 5.71 16.98
C TRP A 71 -10.94 4.50 17.34
N LYS A 72 -11.02 3.41 16.54
CA LYS A 72 -10.15 2.24 16.70
C LYS A 72 -8.68 2.59 16.50
N ARG A 73 -8.39 3.51 15.59
CA ARG A 73 -7.03 3.87 15.17
C ARG A 73 -6.61 5.27 15.60
N ASN A 74 -7.48 5.97 16.34
CA ASN A 74 -7.21 7.26 16.98
C ASN A 74 -6.70 8.35 16.02
N TYR A 75 -7.25 8.41 14.81
CA TYR A 75 -6.92 9.44 13.82
C TYR A 75 -8.16 10.01 13.13
N ALA A 76 -8.05 11.24 12.64
CA ALA A 76 -9.00 11.83 11.71
C ALA A 76 -8.25 12.35 10.47
N LEU A 77 -8.88 12.26 9.31
CA LEU A 77 -8.34 12.71 8.03
C LEU A 77 -9.41 13.48 7.25
N TRP A 78 -8.97 14.43 6.45
CA TRP A 78 -9.86 15.24 5.62
C TRP A 78 -9.21 15.70 4.33
N ARG A 79 -10.04 15.89 3.29
CA ARG A 79 -9.67 16.51 2.03
C ARG A 79 -10.86 17.23 1.43
N CYS A 80 -10.67 18.49 1.05
CA CYS A 80 -11.64 19.26 0.30
C CYS A 80 -11.46 19.00 -1.20
N PHE A 81 -12.52 18.53 -1.86
CA PHE A 81 -12.54 18.24 -3.30
C PHE A 81 -12.91 19.46 -4.15
N ASN A 82 -13.15 20.62 -3.52
CA ASN A 82 -13.25 21.86 -4.27
C ASN A 82 -11.85 22.22 -4.81
N PHE A 83 -11.73 22.30 -6.14
CA PHE A 83 -10.46 22.47 -6.85
C PHE A 83 -9.66 23.71 -6.41
N GLU A 84 -10.34 24.82 -6.11
CA GLU A 84 -9.68 26.05 -5.66
C GLU A 84 -9.22 26.00 -4.20
N CYS A 85 -9.77 25.08 -3.40
CA CYS A 85 -9.49 24.96 -1.98
C CYS A 85 -8.41 23.91 -1.68
N GLY A 86 -8.62 22.66 -2.11
CA GLY A 86 -7.69 21.55 -1.90
C GLY A 86 -7.31 21.24 -0.44
N TRP A 87 -7.91 21.91 0.56
CA TRP A 87 -7.49 21.82 1.95
C TRP A 87 -7.59 20.39 2.47
N ALA A 88 -6.47 19.86 2.94
CA ALA A 88 -6.35 18.50 3.43
C ALA A 88 -5.48 18.44 4.67
N GLY A 89 -5.62 17.37 5.44
CA GLY A 89 -4.80 17.15 6.62
C GLY A 89 -5.23 15.92 7.39
N GLN A 90 -4.50 15.67 8.47
CA GLN A 90 -4.77 14.61 9.42
C GLN A 90 -4.45 15.07 10.83
N ILE A 91 -5.05 14.40 11.81
CA ILE A 91 -4.75 14.61 13.21
C ILE A 91 -4.88 13.31 14.00
N LEU A 92 -3.98 13.10 14.96
CA LEU A 92 -3.95 11.94 15.86
C LEU A 92 -4.39 12.35 17.27
N ALA A 93 -4.99 11.43 18.02
CA ALA A 93 -5.47 11.68 19.38
C ALA A 93 -4.33 12.09 20.34
N HIS A 94 -3.16 11.46 20.21
CA HIS A 94 -1.97 11.81 20.99
C HIS A 94 -1.13 12.84 20.25
N ASN A 95 -0.65 13.86 20.98
CA ASN A 95 0.46 14.70 20.53
C ASN A 95 1.76 13.89 20.65
N SER A 96 1.86 12.82 19.87
CA SER A 96 3.11 12.66 19.13
C SER A 96 3.15 13.86 18.19
N THR A 97 4.29 14.52 18.06
CA THR A 97 4.56 15.47 16.97
C THR A 97 4.56 14.74 15.62
N ALA A 98 3.45 14.07 15.31
CA ALA A 98 3.23 13.29 14.11
C ALA A 98 2.15 14.01 13.28
N THR A 99 2.48 15.23 12.83
CA THR A 99 2.46 15.38 11.37
C THR A 99 3.18 14.16 10.82
N MET A 100 2.60 13.34 9.95
CA MET A 100 3.41 12.37 9.19
C MET A 100 4.30 13.11 8.16
N ALA A 101 5.03 14.13 8.62
CA ALA A 101 6.42 14.25 8.27
C ALA A 101 7.08 12.98 8.85
N SER A 102 7.57 12.12 7.96
CA SER A 102 8.94 11.62 7.95
C SER A 102 9.81 11.69 9.22
N ASP A 103 9.30 11.52 10.44
CA ASP A 103 10.15 11.37 11.63
C ASP A 103 10.94 10.08 11.45
N GLY A 104 12.18 10.22 11.00
CA GLY A 104 13.05 9.11 10.62
C GLY A 104 13.07 8.76 9.14
N LEU A 105 12.55 9.59 8.21
CA LEU A 105 12.75 9.42 6.77
C LEU A 105 13.45 10.64 6.16
N GLU A 106 14.41 10.40 5.28
CA GLU A 106 15.15 11.44 4.56
C GLU A 106 15.32 11.07 3.08
N PRO A 107 15.65 12.04 2.20
CA PRO A 107 15.96 11.75 0.81
C PRO A 107 17.11 10.74 0.69
N LEU A 108 17.10 9.98 -0.41
CA LEU A 108 18.17 9.01 -0.69
C LEU A 108 19.54 9.70 -0.78
N ASP A 109 20.52 9.14 -0.10
CA ASP A 109 21.93 9.49 -0.21
C ASP A 109 22.56 8.94 -1.50
N ASP A 110 23.81 9.33 -1.76
CA ASP A 110 24.54 8.89 -2.95
C ASP A 110 24.76 7.37 -3.01
N VAL A 111 24.79 6.69 -1.85
CA VAL A 111 25.01 5.24 -1.78
C VAL A 111 23.76 4.49 -2.25
N LEU A 112 22.59 4.87 -1.76
CA LEU A 112 21.32 4.30 -2.19
C LEU A 112 20.93 4.76 -3.59
N ALA A 113 21.20 6.02 -3.96
CA ALA A 113 21.03 6.49 -5.33
C ALA A 113 21.88 5.63 -6.30
N ALA A 114 23.13 5.35 -5.98
CA ALA A 114 23.99 4.47 -6.78
C ALA A 114 23.49 3.02 -6.80
N TYR A 115 22.89 2.53 -5.72
CA TYR A 115 22.27 1.20 -5.67
C TYR A 115 21.12 1.06 -6.68
N PHE A 116 20.26 2.07 -6.78
CA PHE A 116 19.15 2.09 -7.74
C PHE A 116 19.62 2.37 -9.16
N ALA A 117 20.61 3.25 -9.35
CA ALA A 117 21.21 3.50 -10.66
C ALA A 117 21.84 2.25 -11.28
N LYS A 118 22.50 1.40 -10.48
CA LYS A 118 22.99 0.07 -10.92
C LYS A 118 21.89 -0.88 -11.39
N ARG A 119 20.63 -0.61 -11.02
CA ARG A 119 19.43 -1.33 -11.44
C ARG A 119 18.68 -0.61 -12.56
N MET A 120 19.30 0.41 -13.15
CA MET A 120 18.70 1.25 -14.19
C MET A 120 17.42 1.95 -13.73
N ILE A 121 17.29 2.23 -12.43
CA ILE A 121 16.20 3.02 -11.88
C ILE A 121 16.68 4.46 -11.74
N SER A 122 15.99 5.36 -12.43
CA SER A 122 16.25 6.78 -12.51
C SER A 122 15.85 7.52 -11.22
N LYS A 123 16.45 8.71 -11.03
CA LYS A 123 16.09 9.59 -9.91
C LYS A 123 14.64 10.04 -10.00
N ASP A 124 14.16 10.32 -11.21
CA ASP A 124 12.78 10.78 -11.46
C ASP A 124 11.77 9.72 -11.02
N THR A 125 12.01 8.46 -11.36
CA THR A 125 11.17 7.34 -10.90
C THR A 125 11.23 7.19 -9.38
N LEU A 126 12.40 7.31 -8.74
CA LEU A 126 12.51 7.26 -7.28
C LEU A 126 11.72 8.39 -6.59
N GLU A 127 11.83 9.62 -7.10
CA GLU A 127 11.14 10.80 -6.58
C GLU A 127 9.62 10.69 -6.75
N ARG A 128 9.15 10.29 -7.93
CA ARG A 128 7.72 10.09 -8.22
C ARG A 128 7.10 9.02 -7.32
N ASN A 129 7.87 7.99 -7.00
CA ASN A 129 7.49 6.90 -6.12
C ASN A 129 7.69 7.17 -4.63
N HIS A 130 8.20 8.35 -4.28
CA HIS A 130 8.53 8.72 -2.91
C HIS A 130 9.39 7.65 -2.21
N VAL A 131 10.39 7.12 -2.92
CA VAL A 131 11.40 6.25 -2.33
C VAL A 131 12.33 7.09 -1.49
N MET A 132 12.46 6.73 -0.22
CA MET A 132 13.22 7.45 0.79
C MET A 132 14.24 6.51 1.44
N GLN A 133 15.00 7.01 2.40
CA GLN A 133 15.77 6.19 3.32
C GLN A 133 15.38 6.47 4.77
N MET A 134 15.74 5.57 5.68
CA MET A 134 15.67 5.88 7.11
C MET A 134 16.73 6.90 7.48
N ALA A 135 16.36 7.89 8.30
CA ALA A 135 17.29 8.87 8.80
C ALA A 135 18.31 8.25 9.77
N GLY A 136 19.56 8.70 9.68
CA GLY A 136 20.68 8.27 10.51
C GLY A 136 21.74 7.51 9.71
N ASP A 137 22.70 6.91 10.41
CA ASP A 137 23.89 6.32 9.77
C ASP A 137 23.65 4.94 9.11
N GLN A 138 22.40 4.46 9.09
CA GLN A 138 22.06 3.14 8.57
C GLN A 138 21.58 3.22 7.14
N ILE A 139 22.20 2.44 6.25
CA ILE A 139 21.79 2.33 4.84
C ILE A 139 20.55 1.45 4.73
N ILE A 140 19.38 2.07 4.90
CA ILE A 140 18.08 1.39 4.87
C ILE A 140 17.14 2.13 3.90
N MET A 141 16.73 1.43 2.85
CA MET A 141 15.72 1.92 1.92
C MET A 141 14.34 1.90 2.57
N ALA A 142 13.54 2.91 2.28
CA ALA A 142 12.19 3.10 2.78
C ALA A 142 11.22 3.30 1.61
N PHE A 143 10.34 2.32 1.41
CA PHE A 143 9.26 2.36 0.43
C PHE A 143 7.99 2.89 1.09
N THR A 144 7.54 4.06 0.66
CA THR A 144 6.44 4.79 1.30
C THR A 144 5.09 4.40 0.69
N TYR A 145 4.24 3.75 1.48
CA TYR A 145 2.89 3.36 1.06
C TYR A 145 1.95 4.53 1.24
N ARG A 146 1.29 4.93 0.15
CA ARG A 146 0.48 6.15 0.12
C ARG A 146 -0.95 5.88 -0.32
N ARG A 147 -1.86 6.71 0.17
CA ARG A 147 -3.26 6.78 -0.25
C ARG A 147 -3.69 8.23 -0.32
N ASN A 148 -4.22 8.65 -1.46
CA ASN A 148 -4.60 10.02 -1.76
C ASN A 148 -3.48 11.03 -1.43
N GLY A 149 -2.24 10.69 -1.79
CA GLY A 149 -1.03 11.48 -1.56
C GLY A 149 -0.51 11.45 -0.11
N MET A 150 -1.19 10.75 0.81
CA MET A 150 -0.83 10.69 2.23
C MET A 150 -0.03 9.43 2.53
N LEU A 151 1.06 9.56 3.30
CA LEU A 151 1.82 8.42 3.80
C LEU A 151 0.99 7.68 4.86
N ILE A 152 0.71 6.39 4.65
CA ILE A 152 -0.06 5.55 5.58
C ILE A 152 0.72 4.37 6.14
N GLY A 153 1.90 4.09 5.60
CA GLY A 153 2.83 3.12 6.15
C GLY A 153 4.14 3.09 5.39
N CYS A 154 5.16 2.50 5.99
CA CYS A 154 6.46 2.34 5.37
C CYS A 154 6.93 0.89 5.44
N LYS A 155 7.55 0.43 4.35
CA LYS A 155 8.28 -0.84 4.31
C LYS A 155 9.76 -0.55 4.12
N TYR A 156 10.57 -1.18 4.93
CA TYR A 156 11.99 -0.96 4.99
C TYR A 156 12.75 -2.15 4.45
N ARG A 157 13.89 -1.88 3.83
CA ARG A 157 14.75 -2.89 3.23
C ARG A 157 16.23 -2.53 3.41
N THR A 158 17.03 -3.46 3.92
CA THR A 158 18.50 -3.34 3.90
C THR A 158 19.09 -3.84 2.58
N LEU A 159 20.35 -3.50 2.30
CA LEU A 159 21.08 -4.03 1.13
C LEU A 159 21.17 -5.56 1.12
N GLU A 160 21.24 -6.19 2.29
CA GLU A 160 21.26 -7.64 2.52
C GLU A 160 19.87 -8.30 2.41
N LYS A 161 18.88 -7.58 1.87
CA LYS A 161 17.52 -8.09 1.64
C LYS A 161 16.80 -8.52 2.94
N ARG A 162 16.99 -7.77 4.03
CA ARG A 162 16.14 -7.88 5.22
C ARG A 162 14.99 -6.88 5.12
N PHE A 163 13.77 -7.35 5.37
CA PHE A 163 12.55 -6.56 5.21
C PHE A 163 11.76 -6.47 6.50
N TRP A 164 11.18 -5.32 6.78
CA TRP A 164 10.14 -5.15 7.80
C TRP A 164 9.20 -4.02 7.38
N GLN A 165 8.03 -4.00 8.00
CA GLN A 165 7.02 -2.96 7.75
C GLN A 165 6.50 -2.45 9.08
N GLU A 166 6.02 -1.22 9.07
CA GLU A 166 5.35 -0.63 10.23
C GLU A 166 4.15 -1.47 10.67
N LYS A 167 3.98 -1.56 11.99
CA LYS A 167 2.91 -2.31 12.64
C LYS A 167 1.69 -1.42 12.81
N GLY A 168 0.50 -2.00 12.78
CA GLY A 168 -0.76 -1.29 13.01
C GLY A 168 -1.21 -0.39 11.86
N THR A 169 -0.51 -0.41 10.71
CA THR A 169 -0.92 0.28 9.49
C THR A 169 -1.83 -0.61 8.64
N ASP A 170 -2.71 0.00 7.85
CA ASP A 170 -3.37 -0.74 6.78
C ASP A 170 -2.35 -1.27 5.80
N LYS A 171 -2.56 -2.51 5.37
CA LYS A 171 -1.83 -3.05 4.23
C LYS A 171 -2.55 -2.56 2.98
N VAL A 172 -1.81 -1.93 2.07
CA VAL A 172 -2.29 -1.52 0.75
C VAL A 172 -1.24 -1.92 -0.28
N LEU A 173 -1.58 -1.79 -1.56
CA LEU A 173 -0.62 -1.95 -2.66
C LEU A 173 0.34 -0.75 -2.71
N TYR A 174 1.63 -1.00 -2.96
CA TYR A 174 2.59 0.08 -3.18
C TYR A 174 2.34 0.69 -4.57
N GLY A 175 2.21 2.01 -4.66
CA GLY A 175 1.78 2.71 -5.88
C GLY A 175 0.25 2.82 -6.05
N LEU A 176 -0.54 2.58 -4.99
CA LEU A 176 -2.02 2.63 -5.05
C LEU A 176 -2.59 3.88 -5.74
N ASP A 177 -1.99 5.05 -5.49
CA ASP A 177 -2.46 6.31 -6.06
C ASP A 177 -2.29 6.39 -7.59
N ASP A 178 -1.36 5.62 -8.18
CA ASP A 178 -1.10 5.57 -9.62
C ASP A 178 -2.20 4.80 -10.38
N VAL A 179 -2.96 3.94 -9.68
CA VAL A 179 -3.91 3.00 -10.31
C VAL A 179 -5.38 3.26 -9.96
N ARG A 180 -5.67 4.35 -9.24
CA ARG A 180 -7.03 4.66 -8.76
C ARG A 180 -8.08 4.75 -9.88
N ASP A 181 -7.67 5.25 -11.03
CA ASP A 181 -8.51 5.55 -12.19
C ASP A 181 -7.98 4.84 -13.46
N ALA A 182 -7.16 3.79 -13.30
CA ALA A 182 -6.54 3.07 -14.41
C ALA A 182 -7.43 1.91 -14.89
N ASP A 183 -7.58 1.78 -16.21
CA ASP A 183 -8.33 0.69 -16.84
C ASP A 183 -7.55 -0.64 -16.85
N GLU A 184 -6.22 -0.56 -16.92
CA GLU A 184 -5.29 -1.69 -16.84
C GLU A 184 -4.37 -1.53 -15.65
N ILE A 185 -4.17 -2.58 -14.86
CA ILE A 185 -3.28 -2.59 -13.70
C ILE A 185 -2.27 -3.73 -13.84
N ILE A 186 -0.99 -3.45 -13.58
CA ILE A 186 0.07 -4.46 -13.47
C ILE A 186 0.36 -4.69 -11.99
N ILE A 187 0.29 -5.93 -11.52
CA ILE A 187 0.65 -6.30 -10.14
C ILE A 187 1.93 -7.12 -10.17
N VAL A 188 2.94 -6.64 -9.43
CA VAL A 188 4.24 -7.30 -9.24
C VAL A 188 4.46 -7.72 -7.79
N GLU A 189 5.48 -8.54 -7.56
CA GLU A 189 5.79 -9.04 -6.23
C GLU A 189 6.48 -8.02 -5.32
N GLY A 190 7.49 -7.31 -5.83
CA GLY A 190 8.35 -6.43 -5.05
C GLY A 190 8.30 -4.95 -5.44
N GLU A 191 8.66 -4.08 -4.51
CA GLU A 191 8.68 -2.63 -4.75
C GLU A 191 9.70 -2.25 -5.83
N VAL A 192 10.85 -2.92 -5.90
CA VAL A 192 11.88 -2.64 -6.91
C VAL A 192 11.43 -3.10 -8.30
N ASP A 193 10.64 -4.17 -8.39
CA ASP A 193 10.07 -4.62 -9.66
C ASP A 193 9.05 -3.59 -10.17
N LYS A 194 8.27 -2.97 -9.27
CA LYS A 194 7.34 -1.88 -9.62
C LYS A 194 8.08 -0.70 -10.23
N LEU A 195 9.19 -0.30 -9.60
CA LEU A 195 10.05 0.77 -10.14
C LEU A 195 10.60 0.40 -11.52
N SER A 196 10.98 -0.87 -11.73
CA SER A 196 11.53 -1.32 -13.01
C SER A 196 10.48 -1.34 -14.13
N VAL A 197 9.25 -1.75 -13.82
CA VAL A 197 8.11 -1.71 -14.76
C VAL A 197 7.77 -0.26 -15.14
N GLU A 198 7.90 0.67 -14.21
CA GLU A 198 7.71 2.07 -14.49
C GLU A 198 8.79 2.66 -15.40
N GLU A 199 10.05 2.26 -15.25
CA GLU A 199 11.14 2.61 -16.20
C GLU A 199 10.84 2.11 -17.62
N ALA A 200 10.06 1.04 -17.76
CA ALA A 200 9.57 0.56 -19.06
C ALA A 200 8.34 1.32 -19.59
N GLY A 201 7.90 2.38 -18.90
CA GLY A 201 6.81 3.26 -19.34
C GLY A 201 5.42 2.88 -18.82
N PHE A 202 5.33 2.02 -17.80
CA PHE A 202 4.05 1.59 -17.21
C PHE A 202 3.87 2.14 -15.79
N PRO A 203 3.37 3.38 -15.64
CA PRO A 203 3.12 3.97 -14.32
C PRO A 203 1.95 3.29 -13.60
N ASN A 204 1.07 2.58 -14.32
CA ASN A 204 -0.07 1.80 -13.83
C ASN A 204 0.35 0.44 -13.21
N CYS A 205 1.49 0.41 -12.52
CA CYS A 205 2.03 -0.77 -11.86
C CYS A 205 1.99 -0.60 -10.35
N VAL A 206 1.71 -1.69 -9.63
CA VAL A 206 1.70 -1.75 -8.17
C VAL A 206 2.37 -3.01 -7.67
N SER A 207 2.92 -3.00 -6.44
CA SER A 207 3.47 -4.20 -5.81
C SER A 207 2.68 -4.64 -4.59
N VAL A 208 2.67 -5.96 -4.33
CA VAL A 208 2.07 -6.51 -3.11
C VAL A 208 2.95 -6.22 -1.88
N PRO A 209 2.35 -5.95 -0.70
CA PRO A 209 3.14 -5.60 0.48
C PRO A 209 3.84 -6.80 1.14
N ASN A 210 3.22 -7.97 1.07
CA ASN A 210 3.56 -9.13 1.91
C ASN A 210 4.42 -10.19 1.18
N GLY A 211 4.79 -9.97 -0.09
CA GLY A 211 5.48 -10.94 -0.94
C GLY A 211 4.70 -12.26 -1.14
N ALA A 212 5.35 -13.23 -1.77
CA ALA A 212 4.73 -14.51 -2.09
C ALA A 212 4.45 -15.43 -0.87
N PRO A 213 3.34 -16.18 -0.88
CA PRO A 213 3.12 -17.31 0.03
C PRO A 213 3.97 -18.53 -0.36
N GLN A 214 4.21 -19.41 0.60
CA GLN A 214 4.90 -20.68 0.32
C GLN A 214 4.05 -21.65 -0.50
N SER A 215 2.72 -21.55 -0.42
CA SER A 215 1.78 -22.39 -1.16
C SER A 215 0.41 -21.73 -1.28
N ILE A 216 -0.39 -22.22 -2.24
CA ILE A 216 -1.81 -21.87 -2.44
C ILE A 216 -2.65 -22.49 -1.30
N ALA A 217 -3.65 -21.75 -0.81
CA ALA A 217 -4.53 -22.21 0.25
C ALA A 217 -5.41 -23.39 -0.20
N SER A 218 -5.52 -24.40 0.65
CA SER A 218 -5.75 -25.78 0.21
C SER A 218 -7.20 -26.22 -0.01
N LYS A 219 -8.24 -25.36 0.03
CA LYS A 219 -9.55 -25.72 -0.58
C LYS A 219 -10.61 -24.63 -0.73
N GLU A 220 -10.71 -23.65 0.17
CA GLU A 220 -11.77 -22.63 0.09
C GLU A 220 -11.21 -21.21 0.14
N LEU A 221 -11.90 -20.28 -0.54
CA LEU A 221 -11.58 -18.86 -0.45
C LEU A 221 -11.97 -18.37 0.94
N ILE A 222 -11.01 -17.76 1.64
CA ILE A 222 -11.23 -17.16 2.95
C ILE A 222 -12.09 -15.90 2.74
N PRO A 223 -13.14 -15.67 3.56
CA PRO A 223 -13.92 -14.44 3.50
C PRO A 223 -13.04 -13.19 3.66
N PRO A 224 -13.36 -12.06 3.00
CA PRO A 224 -12.53 -10.86 3.03
C PRO A 224 -12.12 -10.38 4.44
N GLU A 225 -13.05 -10.48 5.39
CA GLU A 225 -12.88 -10.11 6.81
C GLU A 225 -11.88 -10.98 7.57
N GLU A 226 -11.67 -12.23 7.15
CA GLU A 226 -10.76 -13.20 7.77
C GLU A 226 -9.44 -13.32 7.02
N ASP A 227 -9.37 -12.80 5.79
CA ASP A 227 -8.19 -12.88 4.95
C ASP A 227 -7.17 -11.79 5.27
N ILE A 228 -6.54 -11.95 6.42
CA ILE A 228 -5.54 -11.02 6.96
C ILE A 228 -4.34 -10.90 6.02
N ARG A 229 -3.92 -12.01 5.39
CA ARG A 229 -2.73 -12.04 4.51
C ARG A 229 -2.93 -11.24 3.24
N PHE A 230 -4.12 -11.34 2.64
CA PHE A 230 -4.49 -10.61 1.42
C PHE A 230 -5.40 -9.41 1.70
N SER A 231 -5.48 -8.95 2.95
CA SER A 231 -6.26 -7.78 3.37
C SER A 231 -6.00 -6.52 2.54
N TYR A 232 -4.80 -6.41 1.96
CA TYR A 232 -4.44 -5.34 1.05
C TYR A 232 -5.28 -5.27 -0.23
N LEU A 233 -5.80 -6.40 -0.73
CA LEU A 233 -6.70 -6.41 -1.88
C LEU A 233 -8.04 -5.77 -1.52
N TRP A 234 -8.61 -6.14 -0.37
CA TRP A 234 -9.87 -5.60 0.11
C TRP A 234 -9.76 -4.12 0.48
N ASN A 235 -8.65 -3.75 1.12
CA ASN A 235 -8.35 -2.36 1.41
C ASN A 235 -8.20 -1.52 0.13
N CYS A 236 -7.88 -2.13 -1.01
CA CYS A 236 -7.70 -1.46 -2.31
C CYS A 236 -8.85 -1.76 -3.30
N ALA A 237 -9.96 -2.35 -2.84
CA ALA A 237 -11.03 -2.84 -3.71
C ALA A 237 -11.58 -1.75 -4.65
N GLU A 238 -11.75 -0.52 -4.16
CA GLU A 238 -12.26 0.60 -4.97
C GLU A 238 -11.43 0.86 -6.24
N CYS A 239 -10.11 0.69 -6.18
CA CYS A 239 -9.23 0.89 -7.33
C CYS A 239 -9.23 -0.35 -8.23
N LEU A 240 -9.17 -1.54 -7.63
CA LEU A 240 -9.10 -2.81 -8.34
C LEU A 240 -10.42 -3.18 -9.04
N GLU A 241 -11.56 -2.74 -8.52
CA GLU A 241 -12.89 -2.98 -9.11
C GLU A 241 -13.14 -2.20 -10.40
N LYS A 242 -12.53 -1.02 -10.53
CA LYS A 242 -12.66 -0.19 -11.74
C LYS A 242 -11.82 -0.72 -12.90
N ALA A 243 -10.71 -1.40 -12.60
CA ALA A 243 -9.83 -1.94 -13.63
C ALA A 243 -10.54 -3.02 -14.44
N SER A 244 -10.54 -2.84 -15.76
CA SER A 244 -11.07 -3.79 -16.73
C SER A 244 -10.14 -5.00 -16.91
N LYS A 245 -8.84 -4.82 -16.68
CA LYS A 245 -7.81 -5.82 -16.89
C LYS A 245 -6.72 -5.73 -15.82
N ILE A 246 -6.33 -6.88 -15.28
CA ILE A 246 -5.22 -6.99 -14.32
C ILE A 246 -4.19 -7.99 -14.83
N LEU A 247 -2.95 -7.51 -15.04
CA LEU A 247 -1.78 -8.32 -15.41
C LEU A 247 -1.04 -8.72 -14.13
N LEU A 248 -0.80 -10.03 -13.96
CA LEU A 248 -0.02 -10.54 -12.83
C LEU A 248 1.39 -10.89 -13.31
N ALA A 249 2.36 -10.08 -12.89
CA ALA A 249 3.77 -10.27 -13.19
C ALA A 249 4.48 -10.63 -11.88
N THR A 250 4.29 -11.86 -11.41
CA THR A 250 4.95 -12.39 -10.21
C THR A 250 6.23 -13.13 -10.57
N ASP A 251 7.03 -13.48 -9.56
CA ASP A 251 8.16 -14.36 -9.76
C ASP A 251 7.71 -15.72 -10.33
N GLY A 252 8.53 -16.31 -11.21
CA GLY A 252 8.26 -17.61 -11.83
C GLY A 252 8.74 -18.80 -11.01
N ASP A 253 9.18 -18.57 -9.78
CA ASP A 253 9.44 -19.64 -8.83
C ASP A 253 8.14 -20.16 -8.20
N LEU A 254 8.24 -21.18 -7.35
CA LEU A 254 7.05 -21.79 -6.73
C LEU A 254 6.27 -20.82 -5.84
N PRO A 255 6.91 -19.98 -5.00
CA PRO A 255 6.21 -18.92 -4.28
C PRO A 255 5.49 -17.92 -5.19
N GLY A 256 6.15 -17.38 -6.22
CA GLY A 256 5.53 -16.42 -7.11
C GLY A 256 4.35 -17.01 -7.90
N GLN A 257 4.45 -18.28 -8.30
CA GLN A 257 3.31 -19.04 -8.85
C GLN A 257 2.14 -19.14 -7.87
N ALA A 258 2.43 -19.42 -6.59
CA ALA A 258 1.41 -19.47 -5.56
C ALA A 258 0.77 -18.10 -5.33
N LEU A 259 1.56 -17.01 -5.37
CA LEU A 259 1.07 -15.64 -5.29
C LEU A 259 0.11 -15.34 -6.44
N ALA A 260 0.50 -15.62 -7.68
CA ALA A 260 -0.36 -15.42 -8.85
C ALA A 260 -1.69 -16.18 -8.74
N GLY A 261 -1.64 -17.44 -8.28
CA GLY A 261 -2.83 -18.24 -8.04
C GLY A 261 -3.76 -17.64 -6.98
N GLU A 262 -3.22 -17.19 -5.85
CA GLU A 262 -4.01 -16.57 -4.78
C GLU A 262 -4.60 -15.21 -5.17
N LEU A 263 -3.86 -14.39 -5.94
CA LEU A 263 -4.34 -13.13 -6.50
C LEU A 263 -5.48 -13.37 -7.50
N ALA A 264 -5.29 -14.30 -8.45
CA ALA A 264 -6.30 -14.62 -9.46
C ALA A 264 -7.60 -15.13 -8.85
N ARG A 265 -7.54 -15.93 -7.77
CA ARG A 265 -8.75 -16.42 -7.08
C ARG A 265 -9.57 -15.31 -6.42
N ARG A 266 -8.93 -14.20 -5.99
CA ARG A 266 -9.58 -13.10 -5.25
C ARG A 266 -10.04 -11.95 -6.13
N LEU A 267 -9.29 -11.67 -7.19
CA LEU A 267 -9.58 -10.59 -8.12
C LEU A 267 -10.65 -10.97 -9.16
N GLY A 268 -11.04 -12.25 -9.22
CA GLY A 268 -12.03 -12.76 -10.18
C GLY A 268 -11.35 -13.24 -11.46
N LYS A 269 -11.78 -14.41 -11.94
CA LYS A 269 -11.16 -15.08 -13.10
C LYS A 269 -11.48 -14.39 -14.43
N GLU A 270 -12.54 -13.58 -14.46
CA GLU A 270 -13.09 -12.91 -15.64
C GLU A 270 -12.45 -11.56 -15.95
N ARG A 271 -11.89 -10.87 -14.96
CA ARG A 271 -11.10 -9.62 -15.11
C ARG A 271 -9.61 -9.87 -15.26
N TYR A 272 -9.23 -11.11 -14.98
CA TYR A 272 -7.96 -11.68 -15.32
C TYR A 272 -8.03 -12.14 -16.78
N CYS A 273 -7.02 -11.84 -17.60
CA CYS A 273 -6.88 -12.59 -18.84
C CYS A 273 -6.56 -14.03 -18.41
N PRO A 274 -7.39 -15.06 -18.69
CA PRO A 274 -7.12 -16.44 -18.29
C PRO A 274 -5.86 -16.88 -19.01
N GLY A 275 -4.71 -16.72 -18.35
CA GLY A 275 -3.54 -16.45 -19.14
C GLY A 275 -2.42 -15.62 -18.55
N THR A 276 -2.71 -14.44 -18.07
CA THR A 276 -1.66 -13.43 -17.86
C THR A 276 -0.88 -13.62 -16.56
N CYS A 277 -0.45 -14.86 -16.26
CA CYS A 277 0.69 -15.12 -15.39
C CYS A 277 1.92 -15.02 -16.28
N CYS A 278 2.33 -13.79 -16.52
CA CYS A 278 3.55 -13.53 -17.23
C CYS A 278 4.61 -13.64 -16.15
N GLN A 279 5.15 -14.84 -16.00
CA GLN A 279 6.31 -15.09 -15.14
C GLN A 279 7.53 -14.38 -15.71
N ILE A 280 7.51 -13.05 -15.64
CA ILE A 280 8.67 -12.22 -15.87
C ILE A 280 9.39 -12.22 -14.53
N SER A 281 10.01 -13.34 -14.15
CA SER A 281 10.67 -13.56 -12.84
C SER A 281 11.87 -12.66 -12.55
N VAL A 282 12.02 -11.58 -13.31
CA VAL A 282 13.29 -10.96 -13.61
C VAL A 282 13.10 -9.56 -14.21
N MET A 283 12.04 -8.79 -13.90
CA MET A 283 11.86 -7.45 -14.50
C MET A 283 13.10 -6.57 -14.29
N VAL A 284 13.66 -6.57 -13.07
CA VAL A 284 14.92 -5.86 -12.76
C VAL A 284 16.08 -6.40 -13.60
N LEU A 285 16.18 -7.72 -13.79
CA LEU A 285 17.27 -8.32 -14.55
C LEU A 285 17.13 -8.07 -16.06
N VAL A 286 15.91 -8.10 -16.59
CA VAL A 286 15.59 -7.74 -17.98
C VAL A 286 15.92 -6.27 -18.21
N LEU A 287 15.50 -5.38 -17.31
CA LEU A 287 15.83 -3.96 -17.40
C LEU A 287 17.34 -3.73 -17.38
N VAL A 288 18.06 -4.38 -16.47
CA VAL A 288 19.53 -4.24 -16.34
C VAL A 288 20.29 -4.81 -17.53
N ASN A 289 19.88 -5.97 -18.05
CA ASN A 289 20.65 -6.66 -19.10
C ASN A 289 20.22 -6.31 -20.52
N LEU A 290 18.94 -5.97 -20.72
CA LEU A 290 18.31 -5.81 -22.04
C LEU A 290 17.70 -4.41 -22.25
N GLY A 291 17.52 -3.63 -21.18
CA GLY A 291 17.00 -2.26 -21.25
C GLY A 291 15.47 -2.15 -21.15
N SER A 292 14.99 -0.91 -21.12
CA SER A 292 13.57 -0.57 -20.92
C SER A 292 12.66 -1.03 -22.07
N GLU A 293 13.11 -0.88 -23.32
CA GLU A 293 12.34 -1.32 -24.49
C GLU A 293 12.10 -2.84 -24.48
N ALA A 294 13.12 -3.64 -24.13
CA ALA A 294 12.97 -5.08 -24.03
C ALA A 294 12.02 -5.50 -22.90
N LEU A 295 12.06 -4.79 -21.75
CA LEU A 295 11.11 -5.03 -20.66
C LEU A 295 9.69 -4.66 -21.09
N LYS A 296 9.53 -3.56 -21.81
CA LYS A 296 8.25 -3.13 -22.35
C LYS A 296 7.68 -4.15 -23.32
N GLU A 297 8.47 -4.60 -24.29
CA GLU A 297 8.08 -5.66 -25.22
C GLU A 297 7.68 -6.94 -24.46
N ALA A 298 8.41 -7.31 -23.40
CA ALA A 298 8.07 -8.49 -22.60
C ALA A 298 6.72 -8.36 -21.87
N ILE A 299 6.36 -7.15 -21.43
CA ILE A 299 5.08 -6.84 -20.77
C ILE A 299 3.93 -6.75 -21.80
N GLU A 300 4.18 -6.22 -22.99
CA GLU A 300 3.17 -6.10 -24.06
C GLU A 300 2.92 -7.43 -24.77
N CYS A 301 3.98 -8.21 -25.00
CA CYS A 301 3.90 -9.55 -25.61
C CYS A 301 3.51 -10.64 -24.60
N ALA A 302 3.19 -10.26 -23.38
CA ALA A 302 2.92 -11.16 -22.29
C ALA A 302 1.63 -11.97 -22.61
N VAL A 303 1.83 -13.23 -22.99
CA VAL A 303 0.78 -14.10 -23.54
C VAL A 303 -0.02 -14.81 -22.43
N PRO A 304 -1.28 -15.16 -22.71
CA PRO A 304 -2.07 -16.03 -21.85
C PRO A 304 -1.51 -17.45 -21.55
N TYR A 305 -0.86 -17.67 -20.41
CA TYR A 305 -0.71 -18.90 -19.60
C TYR A 305 -2.03 -19.61 -19.22
N GLU A 306 -2.32 -20.73 -19.87
CA GLU A 306 -3.39 -21.64 -19.46
C GLU A 306 -3.07 -22.25 -18.09
N MET A 307 -3.83 -21.89 -17.05
CA MET A 307 -3.77 -22.59 -15.77
C MET A 307 -4.29 -24.02 -15.98
N GLN A 308 -3.39 -25.00 -16.02
CA GLN A 308 -3.76 -26.41 -16.01
C GLN A 308 -4.55 -26.73 -14.74
N ASN A 309 -5.86 -26.92 -14.90
CA ASN A 309 -6.81 -27.58 -14.01
C ASN A 309 -6.47 -27.57 -12.50
N LEU A 310 -6.74 -26.43 -11.84
CA LEU A 310 -7.04 -26.44 -10.41
C LEU A 310 -8.50 -26.87 -10.22
N ASN A 311 -8.72 -28.19 -10.25
CA ASN A 311 -9.95 -28.84 -9.77
C ASN A 311 -9.89 -29.07 -8.26
#